data_AF-A0A267TGP2-F1
#
_entry.id   AF-A0A267TGP2-F1
#
_cell.length_a   1.000
_cell.length_b   1.000
_cell.length_c   1.000
_cell.angle_alpha   90.00
_cell.angle_beta   90.00
_cell.angle_gamma   90.00
#
_symmetry.space_group_name_H-M   'P 1'
#
loop_
_entity.id
_entity.type
_entity.pdbx_description
1 polymer ?
#
loop_
_entity_poly.entity_id
_entity_poly.type
_entity_poly.pdbx_seq_one_letter_code
_entity_poly.pdbx_strand_id
1 'polypeptide(L)'
;MTLTLLLILLIGNSLLYRSLLNPIVIQTGLWLMYYLIFWHNQAYFAVNLEDIAPFIGLNCLGFSLGGLICWGLYEKVLPEIAIPEPLYDNALFVKNLSLFYPIVLLSLGFTLPMVVKEVGQFSWGDIQELRNTLVENDGKRFGLYGLIQTLSSVYLVLLLTNTSFSWRNGILLAVFLIYTYLLGSRGQLIFFVIPLAYDLLWKNKILVGQAIVGGLMLMGFIVLITIGRASDFSWESIVPMLLTYSVASLPALSLASIDPVPLLGYNTFRVVWLWIGRLGFNIPVAPVISEWISTPLPTNTYSYLKPYYMDFGMVGVFVIPLLLGFVYNLLYFRAKRFHITSCYLLGFLMYALLMQPIEEQYFRWLTNWFYIVLVMFFLKKVEIKWFDTK
;
A
#
# COMPACT_ATOMS: atom_id res chain seq x y z
N MET A 1 -17.01 24.01 -4.96
CA MET A 1 -15.77 24.45 -4.29
C MET A 1 -14.66 23.39 -4.34
N THR A 2 -14.87 22.17 -3.83
CA THR A 2 -13.83 21.11 -3.80
C THR A 2 -13.27 20.73 -5.17
N LEU A 3 -14.10 20.58 -6.20
CA LEU A 3 -13.62 20.31 -7.57
C LEU A 3 -12.62 21.36 -8.05
N THR A 4 -12.95 22.65 -7.88
CA THR A 4 -12.08 23.77 -8.24
C THR A 4 -10.77 23.72 -7.46
N LEU A 5 -10.82 23.46 -6.15
CA LEU A 5 -9.63 23.29 -5.32
C LEU A 5 -8.74 22.16 -5.85
N LEU A 6 -9.30 20.99 -6.15
CA LEU A 6 -8.55 19.84 -6.66
C LEU A 6 -7.88 20.13 -8.01
N LEU A 7 -8.57 20.83 -8.92
CA LEU A 7 -7.99 21.24 -10.19
C LEU A 7 -6.85 22.25 -10.00
N ILE A 8 -7.02 23.25 -9.13
CA ILE A 8 -5.97 24.21 -8.80
C ILE A 8 -4.75 23.50 -8.21
N LEU A 9 -4.96 22.59 -7.25
CA LEU A 9 -3.87 21.83 -6.64
C LEU A 9 -3.18 20.93 -7.66
N LEU A 10 -3.92 20.21 -8.51
CA LEU A 10 -3.34 19.34 -9.53
C LEU A 10 -2.48 20.13 -10.53
N ILE A 11 -3.01 21.23 -11.06
CA ILE A 11 -2.29 22.09 -12.01
C ILE A 11 -1.08 22.74 -11.31
N GLY A 12 -1.29 23.37 -10.15
CA GLY A 12 -0.24 24.06 -9.40
C GLY A 12 0.91 23.11 -9.02
N ASN A 13 0.60 21.94 -8.48
CA ASN A 13 1.61 20.93 -8.14
C ASN A 13 2.30 20.39 -9.40
N SER A 14 1.58 20.14 -10.49
CA SER A 14 2.18 19.67 -11.74
C SER A 14 3.17 20.68 -12.32
N LEU A 15 2.83 21.96 -12.29
CA LEU A 15 3.70 23.05 -12.74
C LEU A 15 4.94 23.21 -11.83
N LEU A 16 4.75 23.09 -10.51
CA LEU A 16 5.82 23.23 -9.53
C LEU A 16 6.84 22.08 -9.61
N TYR A 17 6.37 20.83 -9.58
CA TYR A 17 7.25 19.65 -9.48
C TYR A 17 7.70 19.10 -10.84
N ARG A 18 7.01 19.48 -11.93
CA ARG A 18 7.30 19.07 -13.32
C ARG A 18 7.47 17.56 -13.50
N SER A 19 6.72 16.77 -12.73
CA SER A 19 6.83 15.31 -12.71
C SER A 19 5.51 14.68 -12.29
N LEU A 20 4.97 13.81 -13.15
CA LEU A 20 3.77 13.02 -12.86
C LEU A 20 4.03 11.94 -11.80
N LEU A 21 5.30 11.60 -11.53
CA LEU A 21 5.70 10.66 -10.48
C LEU A 21 5.84 11.33 -9.11
N ASN A 22 5.63 12.65 -9.01
CA ASN A 22 5.65 13.33 -7.72
C ASN A 22 4.43 12.90 -6.89
N PRO A 23 4.61 12.53 -5.61
CA PRO A 23 3.52 12.03 -4.78
C PRO A 23 2.35 12.98 -4.62
N ILE A 24 2.57 14.30 -4.61
CA ILE A 24 1.47 15.28 -4.47
C ILE A 24 0.63 15.34 -5.74
N VAL A 25 1.26 15.23 -6.91
CA VAL A 25 0.55 15.17 -8.20
C VAL A 25 -0.30 13.90 -8.25
N ILE A 26 0.27 12.76 -7.85
CA ILE A 26 -0.48 11.49 -7.79
C ILE A 26 -1.62 11.59 -6.78
N GLN A 27 -1.38 12.11 -5.57
CA GLN A 27 -2.39 12.29 -4.53
C GLN A 27 -3.59 13.10 -5.04
N THR A 28 -3.32 14.28 -5.60
CA THR A 28 -4.37 15.18 -6.08
C THR A 28 -5.11 14.59 -7.28
N GLY A 29 -4.40 13.96 -8.21
CA GLY A 29 -5.00 13.27 -9.36
C GLY A 29 -5.87 12.07 -8.95
N LEU A 30 -5.40 11.25 -8.01
CA LEU A 30 -6.13 10.11 -7.47
C LEU A 30 -7.46 10.56 -6.84
N TRP A 31 -7.41 11.53 -5.93
CA TRP A 31 -8.61 11.99 -5.24
C TRP A 31 -9.56 12.78 -6.14
N LEU A 32 -9.06 13.48 -7.17
CA LEU A 32 -9.89 14.05 -8.23
C LEU A 32 -10.63 12.96 -9.01
N MET A 33 -9.94 11.88 -9.40
CA MET A 33 -10.57 10.75 -10.08
C MET A 33 -11.69 10.13 -9.24
N TYR A 34 -11.44 9.85 -7.95
CA TYR A 34 -12.47 9.29 -7.07
C TYR A 34 -13.63 10.26 -6.80
N TYR A 35 -13.36 11.56 -6.70
CA TYR A 35 -14.39 12.58 -6.60
C TYR A 35 -15.31 12.56 -7.84
N LEU A 36 -14.74 12.46 -9.05
CA LEU A 36 -15.50 12.41 -10.29
C LEU A 36 -16.29 11.11 -10.45
N ILE A 37 -15.71 9.96 -10.09
CA ILE A 37 -16.42 8.67 -10.11
C ILE A 37 -17.60 8.73 -9.12
N PHE A 38 -17.41 9.27 -7.92
CA PHE A 38 -18.50 9.39 -6.95
C PHE A 38 -19.57 10.36 -7.44
N TRP A 39 -19.19 11.52 -7.97
CA TRP A 39 -20.13 12.49 -8.53
C TRP A 39 -21.00 11.88 -9.64
N HIS A 40 -20.39 11.10 -10.55
CA HIS A 40 -21.13 10.40 -11.60
C HIS A 40 -22.10 9.34 -11.06
N ASN A 41 -21.75 8.68 -9.96
CA ASN A 41 -22.53 7.60 -9.35
C ASN A 41 -23.33 8.04 -8.11
N GLN A 42 -23.48 9.34 -7.85
CA GLN A 42 -24.08 9.83 -6.61
C GLN A 42 -25.52 9.31 -6.41
N ALA A 43 -26.30 9.19 -7.49
CA ALA A 43 -27.65 8.65 -7.43
C ALA A 43 -27.74 7.21 -6.90
N TYR A 44 -26.63 6.46 -6.94
CA TYR A 44 -26.54 5.11 -6.39
C TYR A 44 -26.33 5.10 -4.87
N PHE A 45 -25.91 6.21 -4.26
CA PHE A 45 -25.56 6.28 -2.84
C PHE A 45 -26.51 7.19 -2.06
N ALA A 46 -26.80 6.83 -0.82
CA ALA A 46 -27.65 7.62 0.09
C ALA A 46 -26.91 8.82 0.74
N VAL A 47 -25.82 9.29 0.13
CA VAL A 47 -24.93 10.32 0.67
C VAL A 47 -24.70 11.38 -0.39
N ASN A 48 -24.74 12.66 0.01
CA ASN A 48 -24.51 13.75 -0.92
C ASN A 48 -23.03 14.03 -1.11
N LEU A 49 -22.69 14.61 -2.28
CA LEU A 49 -21.33 15.06 -2.57
C LEU A 49 -20.83 16.07 -1.52
N GLU A 50 -21.73 16.85 -0.94
CA GLU A 50 -21.43 17.85 0.11
C GLU A 50 -20.93 17.23 1.41
N ASP A 51 -21.37 16.01 1.74
CA ASP A 51 -20.96 15.30 2.97
C ASP A 51 -19.53 14.76 2.86
N ILE A 52 -19.08 14.47 1.64
CA ILE A 52 -17.77 13.86 1.35
C ILE A 52 -16.74 14.93 0.95
N ALA A 53 -17.19 16.01 0.32
CA ALA A 53 -16.36 17.08 -0.23
C ALA A 53 -15.35 17.69 0.78
N PRO A 54 -15.69 17.90 2.06
CA PRO A 54 -14.74 18.39 3.07
C PRO A 54 -13.60 17.42 3.33
N PHE A 55 -13.88 16.11 3.40
CA PHE A 55 -12.86 15.09 3.65
C PHE A 55 -11.81 15.09 2.55
N ILE A 56 -12.26 15.08 1.30
CA ILE A 56 -11.39 15.08 0.11
C ILE A 56 -10.61 16.39 0.01
N GLY A 57 -11.29 17.53 0.20
CA GLY A 57 -10.68 18.85 0.12
C GLY A 57 -9.57 19.05 1.15
N LEU A 58 -9.85 18.77 2.44
CA LEU A 58 -8.87 18.90 3.51
C LEU A 58 -7.70 17.92 3.36
N ASN A 59 -7.97 16.69 2.95
CA ASN A 59 -6.94 15.69 2.68
C ASN A 59 -5.95 16.17 1.60
N CYS A 60 -6.44 16.58 0.44
CA CYS A 60 -5.59 17.04 -0.66
C CYS A 60 -4.87 18.35 -0.34
N LEU A 61 -5.54 19.27 0.37
CA LEU A 61 -4.94 20.52 0.83
C LEU A 61 -3.82 20.25 1.84
N GLY A 62 -4.09 19.47 2.88
CA GLY A 62 -3.12 19.09 3.90
C GLY A 62 -1.89 18.44 3.28
N PHE A 63 -2.09 17.40 2.46
CA PHE A 63 -1.00 16.70 1.79
C PHE A 63 -0.16 17.62 0.88
N SER A 64 -0.81 18.51 0.12
CA SER A 64 -0.10 19.48 -0.73
C SER A 64 0.70 20.48 0.11
N LEU A 65 0.11 21.01 1.18
CA LEU A 65 0.78 21.95 2.08
C LEU A 65 1.99 21.31 2.78
N GLY A 66 1.86 20.06 3.25
CA GLY A 66 2.98 19.32 3.82
C GLY A 66 4.15 19.17 2.84
N GLY A 67 3.84 18.89 1.58
CA GLY A 67 4.84 18.84 0.52
C GLY A 67 5.47 20.19 0.19
N LEU A 68 4.69 21.27 0.15
CA LEU A 68 5.19 22.64 -0.04
C LEU A 68 6.11 23.08 1.11
N ILE A 69 5.74 22.76 2.36
CA ILE A 69 6.60 23.01 3.53
C ILE A 69 7.92 22.24 3.35
N CYS A 70 7.86 20.96 2.97
CA CYS A 70 9.06 20.18 2.69
C CYS A 70 9.91 20.82 1.60
N TRP A 71 9.31 21.21 0.47
CA TRP A 71 10.02 21.87 -0.63
C TRP A 71 10.71 23.17 -0.17
N GLY A 72 10.00 24.05 0.54
CA GLY A 72 10.56 25.31 1.05
C GLY A 72 11.70 25.11 2.05
N LEU A 73 11.61 24.10 2.93
CA LEU A 73 12.70 23.73 3.83
C LEU A 73 13.85 23.05 3.07
N TYR A 74 13.54 22.25 2.06
CA TYR A 74 14.53 21.50 1.30
C TYR A 74 15.40 22.40 0.43
N GLU A 75 14.82 23.44 -0.19
CA GLU A 75 15.58 24.44 -0.95
C GLU A 75 16.45 25.32 -0.05
N LYS A 76 15.98 25.65 1.16
CA LYS A 76 16.68 26.59 2.06
C LYS A 76 17.70 25.94 3.00
N VAL A 77 17.44 24.73 3.50
CA VAL A 77 18.16 24.14 4.65
C VAL A 77 18.81 22.79 4.33
N LEU A 78 18.19 21.98 3.47
CA LEU A 78 18.71 20.66 3.11
C LEU A 78 19.66 20.58 1.88
N PRO A 79 20.14 21.67 1.23
CA PRO A 79 21.23 21.56 0.25
C PRO A 79 22.52 20.98 0.84
N GLU A 80 22.87 21.37 2.07
CA GLU A 80 24.17 21.08 2.68
C GLU A 80 24.34 19.63 3.19
N ILE A 81 23.24 18.88 3.37
CA ILE A 81 23.28 17.50 3.89
C ILE A 81 23.40 16.45 2.75
N ALA A 82 23.29 16.86 1.48
CA ALA A 82 23.44 15.96 0.35
C ALA A 82 24.90 15.79 -0.08
N ILE A 83 25.65 15.03 0.72
CA ILE A 83 26.71 14.23 0.11
C ILE A 83 25.97 13.21 -0.76
N PRO A 84 26.15 13.20 -2.10
CA PRO A 84 25.60 12.13 -2.93
C PRO A 84 26.10 10.84 -2.30
N GLU A 85 25.20 9.96 -1.85
CA GLU A 85 25.64 8.63 -1.46
C GLU A 85 26.31 8.06 -2.70
N PRO A 86 27.62 7.78 -2.66
CA PRO A 86 28.27 7.23 -3.81
C PRO A 86 27.54 5.93 -4.15
N LEU A 87 27.32 5.70 -5.45
CA LEU A 87 26.82 4.43 -6.01
C LEU A 87 27.62 3.18 -5.54
N TYR A 88 28.68 3.39 -4.75
CA TYR A 88 29.62 2.46 -4.13
C TYR A 88 29.02 1.30 -3.34
N ASP A 89 27.71 1.28 -3.03
CA ASP A 89 27.09 0.20 -2.26
C ASP A 89 26.11 -0.66 -3.07
N ASN A 90 25.98 -0.43 -4.38
CA ASN A 90 25.08 -1.25 -5.21
C ASN A 90 25.61 -2.70 -5.34
N ALA A 91 26.94 -2.89 -5.31
CA ALA A 91 27.53 -4.22 -5.38
C ALA A 91 27.25 -5.06 -4.13
N LEU A 92 27.40 -4.48 -2.93
CA LEU A 92 27.05 -5.17 -1.68
C LEU A 92 25.55 -5.42 -1.60
N PHE A 93 24.73 -4.44 -1.98
CA PHE A 93 23.28 -4.58 -2.02
C PHE A 93 22.84 -5.73 -2.94
N VAL A 94 23.37 -5.80 -4.16
CA VAL A 94 23.09 -6.88 -5.13
C VAL A 94 23.67 -8.23 -4.68
N LYS A 95 24.86 -8.24 -4.06
CA LYS A 95 25.44 -9.43 -3.43
C LYS A 95 24.49 -9.97 -2.36
N ASN A 96 24.06 -9.11 -1.44
CA ASN A 96 23.14 -9.48 -0.37
C ASN A 96 21.80 -9.97 -0.93
N LEU A 97 21.23 -9.30 -1.92
CA LEU A 97 20.03 -9.80 -2.63
C LEU A 97 20.24 -11.24 -3.12
N SER A 98 21.36 -11.51 -3.79
CA SER A 98 21.67 -12.84 -4.32
C SER A 98 21.79 -13.90 -3.22
N LEU A 99 22.32 -13.53 -2.04
CA LEU A 99 22.43 -14.41 -0.86
C LEU A 99 21.07 -14.70 -0.22
N PHE A 100 20.12 -13.76 -0.26
CA PHE A 100 18.76 -13.95 0.24
C PHE A 100 17.88 -14.80 -0.69
N TYR A 101 18.24 -14.93 -1.98
CA TYR A 101 17.49 -15.73 -2.95
C TYR A 101 17.08 -17.14 -2.46
N PRO A 102 18.02 -18.01 -2.00
CA PRO A 102 17.66 -19.34 -1.53
C PRO A 102 16.75 -19.29 -0.29
N ILE A 103 16.93 -18.32 0.60
CA ILE A 103 16.11 -18.18 1.81
C ILE A 103 14.66 -17.89 1.43
N VAL A 104 14.44 -16.96 0.49
CA VAL A 104 13.08 -16.60 0.04
C VAL A 104 12.44 -17.73 -0.76
N LEU A 105 13.21 -18.43 -1.60
CA LEU A 105 12.70 -19.58 -2.34
C LEU A 105 12.31 -20.72 -1.38
N LEU A 106 13.15 -21.02 -0.38
CA LEU A 106 12.86 -22.03 0.63
C LEU A 106 11.66 -21.61 1.49
N SER A 107 11.57 -20.34 1.92
CA SER A 107 10.43 -19.89 2.72
C SER A 107 9.12 -20.08 1.96
N LEU A 108 9.05 -19.64 0.70
CA LEU A 108 7.87 -19.85 -0.14
C LEU A 108 7.61 -21.34 -0.38
N GLY A 109 8.65 -22.10 -0.73
CA GLY A 109 8.58 -23.53 -1.01
C GLY A 109 8.14 -24.38 0.19
N PHE A 110 8.46 -23.98 1.42
CA PHE A 110 7.97 -24.64 2.63
C PHE A 110 6.57 -24.19 3.03
N THR A 111 6.24 -22.91 2.84
CA THR A 111 4.89 -22.41 3.17
C THR A 111 3.82 -22.93 2.22
N LEU A 112 4.15 -23.17 0.96
CA LEU A 112 3.19 -23.56 -0.06
C LEU A 112 2.52 -24.92 0.28
N PRO A 113 3.26 -26.01 0.61
CA PRO A 113 2.65 -27.25 1.08
C PRO A 113 1.89 -27.12 2.39
N MET A 114 2.33 -26.23 3.30
CA MET A 114 1.62 -26.01 4.56
C MET A 114 0.24 -25.40 4.31
N VAL A 115 0.17 -24.39 3.45
CA VAL A 115 -1.10 -23.78 3.05
C VAL A 115 -1.99 -24.82 2.38
N VAL A 116 -1.46 -25.66 1.49
CA VAL A 116 -2.23 -26.74 0.85
C VAL A 116 -2.70 -27.80 1.87
N LYS A 117 -1.87 -28.15 2.85
CA LYS A 117 -2.23 -29.14 3.89
C LYS A 117 -3.37 -28.67 4.79
N GLU A 118 -3.44 -27.36 5.09
CA GLU A 118 -4.55 -26.78 5.85
C GLU A 118 -5.91 -26.91 5.13
N VAL A 119 -5.91 -27.16 3.81
CA VAL A 119 -7.13 -27.34 2.98
C VAL A 119 -7.66 -28.78 3.02
N GLY A 120 -6.84 -29.78 3.35
CA GLY A 120 -7.25 -31.19 3.28
C GLY A 120 -7.42 -31.67 1.83
N GLN A 121 -8.62 -31.58 1.26
CA GLN A 121 -8.89 -31.90 -0.15
C GLN A 121 -9.00 -30.63 -0.99
N PHE A 122 -8.13 -30.50 -2.00
CA PHE A 122 -8.05 -29.30 -2.84
C PHE A 122 -9.01 -29.40 -4.03
N SER A 123 -10.13 -28.67 -4.02
CA SER A 123 -10.83 -28.28 -5.23
C SER A 123 -10.47 -26.83 -5.61
N TRP A 124 -10.47 -26.53 -6.91
CA TRP A 124 -10.16 -25.19 -7.41
C TRP A 124 -11.17 -24.10 -6.95
N GLY A 125 -12.33 -24.49 -6.40
CA GLY A 125 -13.34 -23.60 -5.82
C GLY A 125 -13.17 -23.29 -4.32
N ASP A 126 -12.27 -23.97 -3.62
CA ASP A 126 -12.18 -23.92 -2.14
C ASP A 126 -11.23 -22.83 -1.62
N ILE A 127 -10.76 -21.91 -2.49
CA ILE A 127 -9.86 -20.80 -2.09
C ILE A 127 -10.54 -19.91 -1.04
N GLN A 128 -11.86 -19.75 -1.13
CA GLN A 128 -12.62 -19.00 -0.14
C GLN A 128 -12.67 -19.72 1.22
N GLU A 129 -12.77 -21.05 1.23
CA GLU A 129 -12.76 -21.86 2.45
C GLU A 129 -11.38 -21.83 3.10
N LEU A 130 -10.31 -22.02 2.32
CA LEU A 130 -8.93 -21.84 2.79
C LEU A 130 -8.72 -20.48 3.45
N ARG A 131 -9.21 -19.42 2.80
CA ARG A 131 -9.13 -18.07 3.35
C ARG A 131 -9.92 -17.93 4.65
N ASN A 132 -11.13 -18.48 4.72
CA ASN A 132 -11.95 -18.44 5.94
C ASN A 132 -11.20 -19.12 7.09
N THR A 133 -10.66 -20.32 6.88
CA THR A 133 -9.85 -21.06 7.86
C THR A 133 -8.61 -20.29 8.32
N LEU A 134 -7.94 -19.58 7.41
CA LEU A 134 -6.77 -18.78 7.78
C LEU A 134 -7.12 -17.50 8.55
N VAL A 135 -8.31 -16.94 8.29
CA VAL A 135 -8.82 -15.72 8.93
C VAL A 135 -9.50 -16.02 10.28
N GLU A 136 -9.94 -17.26 10.52
CA GLU A 136 -10.40 -17.72 11.83
C GLU A 136 -9.36 -17.45 12.94
N ASN A 137 -9.83 -17.21 14.17
CA ASN A 137 -9.02 -16.81 15.33
C ASN A 137 -8.25 -15.48 15.12
N ASP A 138 -8.94 -14.43 14.65
CA ASP A 138 -8.39 -13.09 14.40
C ASP A 138 -7.22 -13.06 13.38
N GLY A 139 -7.15 -14.05 12.48
CA GLY A 139 -6.12 -14.10 11.45
C GLY A 139 -4.71 -14.35 11.99
N LYS A 140 -4.54 -14.92 13.19
CA LYS A 140 -3.21 -15.24 13.74
C LYS A 140 -2.36 -16.10 12.79
N ARG A 141 -2.98 -17.11 12.15
CA ARG A 141 -2.30 -17.97 11.14
C ARG A 141 -2.03 -17.21 9.85
N PHE A 142 -2.98 -16.40 9.39
CA PHE A 142 -2.79 -15.47 8.27
C PHE A 142 -1.66 -14.47 8.51
N GLY A 143 -1.37 -14.10 9.76
CA GLY A 143 -0.31 -13.16 10.12
C GLY A 143 1.10 -13.62 9.70
N LEU A 144 1.44 -14.90 9.93
CA LEU A 144 2.76 -15.43 9.52
C LEU A 144 2.87 -15.58 8.00
N TYR A 145 1.86 -16.19 7.37
CA TYR A 145 1.83 -16.38 5.91
C TYR A 145 1.82 -15.03 5.17
N GLY A 146 1.04 -14.08 5.65
CA GLY A 146 0.99 -12.71 5.14
C GLY A 146 2.32 -11.97 5.33
N LEU A 147 3.03 -12.18 6.45
CA LEU A 147 4.35 -11.61 6.65
C LEU A 147 5.37 -12.19 5.65
N ILE A 148 5.40 -13.51 5.48
CA ILE A 148 6.27 -14.18 4.50
C ILE A 148 5.97 -13.65 3.10
N GLN A 149 4.69 -13.56 2.72
CA GLN A 149 4.26 -12.99 1.44
C GLN A 149 4.74 -11.55 1.27
N THR A 150 4.61 -10.72 2.31
CA THR A 150 5.02 -9.31 2.29
C THR A 150 6.53 -9.20 2.07
N LEU A 151 7.34 -9.95 2.83
CA LEU A 151 8.80 -9.94 2.72
C LEU A 151 9.27 -10.50 1.37
N SER A 152 8.61 -11.55 0.86
CA SER A 152 8.86 -12.07 -0.49
C SER A 152 8.53 -11.04 -1.58
N SER A 153 7.44 -10.28 -1.41
CA SER A 153 7.07 -9.19 -2.33
C SER A 153 8.15 -8.11 -2.35
N VAL A 154 8.60 -7.66 -1.17
CA VAL A 154 9.67 -6.68 -1.03
C VAL A 154 10.93 -7.17 -1.73
N TYR A 155 11.36 -8.39 -1.42
CA TYR A 155 12.53 -8.99 -2.03
C TYR A 155 12.42 -9.08 -3.56
N LEU A 156 11.28 -9.51 -4.09
CA LEU A 156 11.04 -9.62 -5.53
C LEU A 156 11.09 -8.27 -6.24
N VAL A 157 10.49 -7.22 -5.67
CA VAL A 157 10.59 -5.85 -6.22
C VAL A 157 12.06 -5.42 -6.29
N LEU A 158 12.82 -5.63 -5.22
CA LEU A 158 14.24 -5.28 -5.18
C LEU A 158 15.06 -6.11 -6.18
N LEU A 159 14.79 -7.41 -6.31
CA LEU A 159 15.47 -8.30 -7.24
C LEU A 159 15.20 -7.93 -8.71
N LEU A 160 13.93 -7.77 -9.09
CA LEU A 160 13.50 -7.50 -10.47
C LEU A 160 13.88 -6.08 -10.92
N THR A 161 14.00 -5.12 -10.01
CA THR A 161 14.42 -3.76 -10.36
C THR A 161 15.94 -3.61 -10.50
N ASN A 162 16.75 -4.55 -9.98
CA ASN A 162 18.21 -4.46 -9.98
C ASN A 162 18.93 -5.52 -10.83
N THR A 163 18.27 -6.64 -11.13
CA THR A 163 18.87 -7.72 -11.93
C THR A 163 18.19 -7.84 -13.29
N SER A 164 18.86 -8.46 -14.26
CA SER A 164 18.20 -8.89 -15.49
C SER A 164 17.24 -10.04 -15.19
N PHE A 165 16.17 -10.14 -15.98
CA PHE A 165 15.26 -11.27 -15.87
C PHE A 165 16.00 -12.55 -16.26
N SER A 166 15.96 -13.55 -15.38
CA SER A 166 16.55 -14.87 -15.59
C SER A 166 15.50 -15.93 -15.31
N TRP A 167 15.69 -17.16 -15.81
CA TRP A 167 14.77 -18.27 -15.54
C TRP A 167 14.58 -18.52 -14.02
N ARG A 168 15.63 -18.29 -13.22
CA ARG A 168 15.58 -18.37 -11.75
C ARG A 168 14.60 -17.36 -11.18
N ASN A 169 14.74 -16.09 -11.57
CA ASN A 169 13.81 -15.02 -11.18
C ASN A 169 12.38 -15.30 -11.66
N GLY A 170 12.23 -15.91 -12.84
CA GLY A 170 10.94 -16.36 -13.37
C GLY A 170 10.27 -17.44 -12.52
N ILE A 171 11.02 -18.44 -12.05
CA ILE A 171 10.50 -19.46 -11.13
C ILE A 171 10.08 -18.82 -9.81
N LEU A 172 10.91 -17.96 -9.22
CA LEU A 172 10.57 -17.32 -7.95
C LEU A 172 9.31 -16.47 -8.07
N LEU A 173 9.18 -15.71 -9.17
CA LEU A 173 7.97 -14.95 -9.48
C LEU A 173 6.75 -15.87 -9.63
N ALA A 174 6.88 -16.98 -10.37
CA ALA A 174 5.79 -17.94 -10.54
C ALA A 174 5.34 -18.54 -9.19
N VAL A 175 6.28 -18.97 -8.35
CA VAL A 175 6.00 -19.49 -7.00
C VAL A 175 5.29 -18.44 -6.15
N PHE A 176 5.75 -17.18 -6.19
CA PHE A 176 5.11 -16.08 -5.47
C PHE A 176 3.68 -15.80 -5.97
N LEU A 177 3.44 -15.84 -7.28
CA LEU A 177 2.11 -15.63 -7.86
C LEU A 177 1.15 -16.76 -7.52
N ILE A 178 1.61 -18.02 -7.55
CA ILE A 178 0.83 -19.18 -7.09
C ILE A 178 0.49 -19.03 -5.61
N TYR A 179 1.47 -18.68 -4.78
CA TYR A 179 1.26 -18.46 -3.35
C TYR A 179 0.23 -17.34 -3.10
N THR A 180 0.33 -16.25 -3.85
CA THR A 180 -0.61 -15.11 -3.77
C THR A 180 -2.02 -15.48 -4.19
N TYR A 181 -2.14 -16.29 -5.24
CA TYR A 181 -3.41 -16.82 -5.71
C TYR A 181 -4.06 -17.73 -4.66
N LEU A 182 -3.32 -18.69 -4.09
CA LEU A 182 -3.83 -19.59 -3.06
C LEU A 182 -4.29 -18.84 -1.80
N LEU A 183 -3.58 -17.80 -1.38
CA LEU A 183 -4.00 -16.96 -0.25
C LEU A 183 -5.19 -16.03 -0.58
N GLY A 184 -5.60 -15.95 -1.85
CA GLY A 184 -6.66 -15.03 -2.32
C GLY A 184 -6.34 -13.56 -2.02
N SER A 185 -5.05 -13.21 -1.94
CA SER A 185 -4.58 -11.96 -1.36
C SER A 185 -4.40 -10.86 -2.41
N ARG A 186 -5.52 -10.26 -2.83
CA ARG A 186 -5.54 -9.14 -3.80
C ARG A 186 -4.66 -7.96 -3.37
N GLY A 187 -4.71 -7.61 -2.08
CA GLY A 187 -3.93 -6.51 -1.52
C GLY A 187 -2.41 -6.71 -1.65
N GLN A 188 -1.93 -7.95 -1.46
CA GLN A 188 -0.50 -8.27 -1.59
C GLN A 188 -0.02 -8.25 -3.03
N LEU A 189 -0.87 -8.66 -3.98
CA LEU A 189 -0.56 -8.51 -5.39
C LEU A 189 -0.41 -7.03 -5.78
N ILE A 190 -1.32 -6.18 -5.31
CA ILE A 190 -1.26 -4.73 -5.53
C ILE A 190 -0.01 -4.13 -4.85
N PHE A 191 0.33 -4.58 -3.63
CA PHE A 191 1.54 -4.21 -2.91
C PHE A 191 2.83 -4.62 -3.64
N PHE A 192 2.81 -5.72 -4.40
CA PHE A 192 3.93 -6.11 -5.24
C PHE A 192 4.03 -5.26 -6.52
N VAL A 193 2.91 -5.08 -7.24
CA VAL A 193 2.91 -4.44 -8.56
C VAL A 193 3.16 -2.94 -8.52
N ILE A 194 2.56 -2.22 -7.55
CA ILE A 194 2.70 -0.76 -7.49
C ILE A 194 4.16 -0.31 -7.30
N PRO A 195 4.91 -0.83 -6.31
CA PRO A 195 6.31 -0.44 -6.11
C PRO A 195 7.18 -0.86 -7.28
N LEU A 196 6.95 -2.06 -7.85
CA LEU A 196 7.66 -2.54 -9.04
C LEU A 196 7.46 -1.57 -10.22
N ALA A 197 6.21 -1.22 -10.53
CA ALA A 197 5.89 -0.30 -11.61
C ALA A 197 6.49 1.09 -11.37
N TYR A 198 6.36 1.61 -10.14
CA TYR A 198 6.91 2.92 -9.79
C TYR A 198 8.43 2.95 -9.94
N ASP A 199 9.16 1.97 -9.42
CA ASP A 199 10.62 1.91 -9.50
C ASP A 199 11.12 1.72 -10.93
N LEU A 200 10.43 0.90 -11.74
CA LEU A 200 10.76 0.71 -13.14
C LEU A 200 10.52 1.98 -13.96
N LEU A 201 9.43 2.72 -13.69
CA LEU A 201 9.17 4.03 -14.30
C LEU A 201 10.20 5.07 -13.86
N TRP A 202 10.50 5.13 -12.57
CA TRP A 202 11.50 6.04 -12.00
C TRP A 202 12.88 5.84 -12.63
N LYS A 203 13.27 4.58 -12.86
CA LYS A 203 14.52 4.20 -13.52
C LYS A 203 14.45 4.26 -15.05
N ASN A 204 13.34 4.69 -15.65
CA ASN A 204 13.09 4.68 -17.10
C ASN A 204 13.31 3.30 -17.75
N LYS A 205 13.11 2.20 -17.01
CA LYS A 205 13.21 0.83 -17.53
C LYS A 205 11.95 0.39 -18.28
N ILE A 206 10.82 1.04 -18.01
CA ILE A 206 9.57 0.85 -18.73
C ILE A 206 8.96 2.20 -19.08
N LEU A 207 8.13 2.21 -20.12
CA LEU A 207 7.31 3.36 -20.50
C LEU A 207 5.99 3.38 -19.74
N VAL A 208 5.36 4.55 -19.61
CA VAL A 208 4.01 4.69 -19.01
C VAL A 208 2.99 3.78 -19.70
N GLY A 209 3.05 3.65 -21.03
CA GLY A 209 2.17 2.74 -21.77
C GLY A 209 2.33 1.26 -21.35
N GLN A 210 3.55 0.82 -21.06
CA GLN A 210 3.81 -0.54 -20.57
C GLN A 210 3.30 -0.72 -19.13
N ALA A 211 3.41 0.31 -18.29
CA ALA A 211 2.82 0.29 -16.94
C ALA A 211 1.29 0.19 -17.01
N ILE A 212 0.64 0.88 -17.97
CA ILE A 212 -0.80 0.77 -18.20
C ILE A 212 -1.18 -0.66 -18.61
N VAL A 213 -0.48 -1.26 -19.58
CA VAL A 213 -0.70 -2.66 -19.98
C VAL A 213 -0.53 -3.62 -18.79
N GLY A 214 0.52 -3.42 -17.99
CA GLY A 214 0.72 -4.18 -16.76
C GLY A 214 -0.42 -4.02 -15.74
N GLY A 215 -0.98 -2.81 -15.62
CA GLY A 215 -2.16 -2.53 -14.81
C GLY A 215 -3.41 -3.26 -15.29
N LEU A 216 -3.62 -3.36 -16.62
CA LEU A 216 -4.72 -4.14 -17.19
C LEU A 216 -4.54 -5.65 -16.92
N MET A 217 -3.31 -6.16 -17.04
CA MET A 217 -2.99 -7.55 -16.69
C MET A 217 -3.23 -7.83 -15.20
N LEU A 218 -2.86 -6.90 -14.32
CA LEU A 218 -3.16 -6.96 -12.89
C LEU A 218 -4.66 -7.04 -12.64
N MET A 219 -5.46 -6.20 -13.33
CA MET A 219 -6.92 -6.25 -13.22
C MET A 219 -7.46 -7.62 -13.63
N GLY A 220 -7.00 -8.18 -14.75
CA GLY A 220 -7.34 -9.54 -15.17
C GLY A 220 -7.02 -10.58 -14.10
N PHE A 221 -5.84 -10.49 -13.46
CA PHE A 221 -5.47 -11.41 -12.38
C PHE A 221 -6.32 -11.23 -11.11
N ILE A 222 -6.71 -10.00 -10.77
CA ILE A 222 -7.66 -9.73 -9.67
C ILE A 222 -9.03 -10.34 -9.97
N VAL A 223 -9.49 -10.26 -11.22
CA VAL A 223 -10.72 -10.93 -11.65
C VAL A 223 -10.58 -12.45 -11.52
N LEU A 224 -9.46 -13.04 -11.93
CA LEU A 224 -9.19 -14.47 -11.74
C LEU A 224 -9.23 -14.89 -10.27
N ILE A 225 -8.58 -14.13 -9.37
CA ILE A 225 -8.68 -14.37 -7.92
C ILE A 225 -10.14 -14.28 -7.46
N THR A 226 -10.92 -13.35 -8.02
CA THR A 226 -12.31 -13.15 -7.60
C THR A 226 -13.22 -14.27 -8.10
N ILE A 227 -13.05 -14.73 -9.33
CA ILE A 227 -13.73 -15.91 -9.87
C ILE A 227 -13.38 -17.14 -9.02
N GLY A 228 -12.09 -17.35 -8.71
CA GLY A 228 -11.67 -18.46 -7.84
C GLY A 228 -12.20 -18.39 -6.41
N ARG A 229 -12.79 -17.27 -5.98
CA ARG A 229 -13.43 -17.10 -4.67
C ARG A 229 -14.96 -17.16 -4.71
N ALA A 230 -15.57 -17.03 -5.88
CA ALA A 230 -17.01 -16.97 -6.02
C ALA A 230 -17.55 -18.35 -6.41
N SER A 231 -18.48 -18.89 -5.62
CA SER A 231 -19.25 -20.07 -6.00
C SER A 231 -20.12 -19.80 -7.23
N ASP A 232 -20.64 -18.57 -7.35
CA ASP A 232 -21.60 -18.14 -8.36
C ASP A 232 -21.20 -16.80 -8.98
N PHE A 233 -20.09 -16.79 -9.74
CA PHE A 233 -19.67 -15.58 -10.44
C PHE A 233 -20.66 -15.21 -11.56
N SER A 234 -21.25 -14.01 -11.46
CA SER A 234 -22.05 -13.41 -12.54
C SER A 234 -21.35 -12.18 -13.10
N TRP A 235 -21.40 -12.02 -14.43
CA TRP A 235 -20.91 -10.81 -15.12
C TRP A 235 -21.62 -9.54 -14.64
N GLU A 236 -22.87 -9.65 -14.16
CA GLU A 236 -23.64 -8.54 -13.60
C GLU A 236 -23.07 -8.05 -12.26
N SER A 237 -22.29 -8.88 -11.56
CA SER A 237 -21.67 -8.53 -10.28
C SER A 237 -20.37 -7.73 -10.41
N ILE A 238 -19.84 -7.57 -11.64
CA ILE A 238 -18.57 -6.85 -11.86
C ILE A 238 -18.72 -5.35 -11.57
N VAL A 239 -19.80 -4.71 -12.05
CA VAL A 239 -20.00 -3.27 -11.85
C VAL A 239 -20.17 -2.93 -10.35
N PRO A 240 -21.06 -3.60 -9.59
CA PRO A 240 -21.13 -3.44 -8.13
C PRO A 240 -19.78 -3.67 -7.44
N MET A 241 -19.02 -4.69 -7.85
CA MET A 241 -17.70 -4.96 -7.29
C MET A 241 -16.71 -3.81 -7.55
N LEU A 242 -16.66 -3.29 -8.77
CA LEU A 242 -15.80 -2.15 -9.12
C LEU A 242 -16.20 -0.90 -8.34
N LEU A 243 -17.50 -0.65 -8.16
CA LEU A 243 -18.00 0.47 -7.35
C LEU A 243 -17.67 0.31 -5.86
N THR A 244 -17.73 -0.91 -5.32
CA THR A 244 -17.35 -1.19 -3.93
C THR A 244 -15.89 -0.85 -3.67
N TYR A 245 -14.97 -1.25 -4.57
CA TYR A 245 -13.53 -1.04 -4.40
C TYR A 245 -13.02 0.28 -5.01
N SER A 246 -13.89 1.09 -5.60
CA SER A 246 -13.58 2.47 -5.99
C SER A 246 -14.23 3.42 -4.99
N VAL A 247 -15.54 3.67 -5.09
CA VAL A 247 -16.12 4.82 -4.41
C VAL A 247 -16.91 4.52 -3.15
N ALA A 248 -17.32 3.27 -2.89
CA ALA A 248 -18.18 2.94 -1.73
C ALA A 248 -17.55 3.23 -0.36
N SER A 249 -16.22 3.28 -0.27
CA SER A 249 -15.50 3.65 0.96
C SER A 249 -15.67 5.12 1.38
N LEU A 250 -16.09 6.00 0.46
CA LEU A 250 -16.34 7.42 0.72
C LEU A 250 -17.69 7.68 1.43
N PRO A 251 -18.85 7.19 0.93
CA PRO A 251 -20.09 7.28 1.68
C PRO A 251 -19.99 6.52 3.01
N ALA A 252 -19.31 5.38 3.06
CA ALA A 252 -19.03 4.68 4.31
C ALA A 252 -18.29 5.56 5.33
N LEU A 253 -17.30 6.35 4.90
CA LEU A 253 -16.61 7.33 5.76
C LEU A 253 -17.57 8.41 6.28
N SER A 254 -18.41 8.97 5.43
CA SER A 254 -19.33 10.05 5.83
C SER A 254 -20.37 9.60 6.85
N LEU A 255 -20.76 8.32 6.80
CA LEU A 255 -21.73 7.71 7.70
C LEU A 255 -21.05 7.14 8.97
N ALA A 256 -19.72 7.19 9.06
CA ALA A 256 -19.00 6.69 10.22
C ALA A 256 -19.29 7.59 11.44
N SER A 257 -19.83 6.99 12.49
CA SER A 257 -20.01 7.67 13.78
C SER A 257 -18.70 7.74 14.55
N ILE A 258 -18.46 8.88 15.20
CA ILE A 258 -17.38 9.00 16.18
C ILE A 258 -17.88 8.35 17.47
N ASP A 259 -17.30 7.21 17.83
CA ASP A 259 -17.49 6.60 19.14
C ASP A 259 -16.27 6.93 20.02
N PRO A 260 -16.40 7.84 21.00
CA PRO A 260 -15.27 8.31 21.78
C PRO A 260 -14.77 7.22 22.72
N VAL A 261 -13.66 6.60 22.35
CA VAL A 261 -12.88 5.74 23.26
C VAL A 261 -11.91 6.64 24.03
N PRO A 262 -11.80 6.52 25.38
CA PRO A 262 -10.90 7.34 26.20
C PRO A 262 -9.43 6.88 26.08
N LEU A 263 -8.96 6.68 24.85
CA LEU A 263 -7.60 6.33 24.50
C LEU A 263 -7.19 7.12 23.26
N LEU A 264 -6.18 7.98 23.41
CA LEU A 264 -5.72 8.87 22.34
C LEU A 264 -5.31 8.07 21.11
N GLY A 265 -5.86 8.41 19.94
CA GLY A 265 -5.50 7.73 18.71
C GLY A 265 -5.82 6.23 18.77
N TYR A 266 -6.94 5.84 19.39
CA TYR A 266 -7.35 4.44 19.55
C TYR A 266 -7.35 3.69 18.20
N ASN A 267 -7.91 4.32 17.16
CA ASN A 267 -8.01 3.75 15.82
C ASN A 267 -6.72 3.95 15.02
N THR A 268 -6.13 5.14 15.10
CA THR A 268 -4.95 5.59 14.35
C THR A 268 -3.69 4.87 14.80
N PHE A 269 -3.45 4.81 16.11
CA PHE A 269 -2.25 4.21 16.70
C PHE A 269 -2.49 2.78 17.19
N ARG A 270 -3.48 2.08 16.61
CA ARG A 270 -3.82 0.68 16.93
C ARG A 270 -2.60 -0.22 17.11
N VAL A 271 -1.64 -0.15 16.19
CA VAL A 271 -0.42 -0.97 16.26
C VAL A 271 0.38 -0.61 17.51
N VAL A 272 0.59 0.67 17.81
CA VAL A 272 1.30 1.10 19.03
C VAL A 272 0.64 0.50 20.28
N TRP A 273 -0.69 0.57 20.37
CA TRP A 273 -1.45 -0.01 21.49
C TRP A 273 -1.32 -1.54 21.56
N LEU A 274 -1.29 -2.23 20.42
CA LEU A 274 -1.02 -3.67 20.36
C LEU A 274 0.36 -4.04 20.91
N TRP A 275 1.39 -3.27 20.58
CA TRP A 275 2.76 -3.51 21.07
C TRP A 275 2.86 -3.26 22.57
N ILE A 276 2.24 -2.18 23.08
CA ILE A 276 2.18 -1.92 24.52
C ILE A 276 1.42 -3.03 25.24
N GLY A 277 0.30 -3.52 24.68
CA GLY A 277 -0.44 -4.65 25.22
C GLY A 277 0.42 -5.93 25.36
N ARG A 278 1.30 -6.19 24.38
CA ARG A 278 2.25 -7.31 24.43
C ARG A 278 3.35 -7.16 25.50
N LEU A 279 3.58 -5.96 26.01
CA LEU A 279 4.49 -5.71 27.14
C LEU A 279 3.84 -6.00 28.50
N GLY A 280 2.60 -6.50 28.52
CA GLY A 280 1.89 -6.90 29.74
C GLY A 280 0.88 -5.86 30.26
N PHE A 281 0.67 -4.75 29.54
CA PHE A 281 -0.35 -3.77 29.90
C PHE A 281 -1.73 -4.21 29.37
N ASN A 282 -2.78 -4.09 30.20
CA ASN A 282 -4.15 -4.40 29.78
C ASN A 282 -4.78 -3.18 29.09
N ILE A 283 -4.51 -3.01 27.80
CA ILE A 283 -5.01 -1.88 26.99
C ILE A 283 -5.94 -2.41 25.89
N PRO A 284 -7.13 -1.82 25.68
CA PRO A 284 -7.99 -2.20 24.57
C PRO A 284 -7.33 -1.86 23.24
N VAL A 285 -7.49 -2.73 22.24
CA VAL A 285 -6.94 -2.54 20.89
C VAL A 285 -8.08 -2.49 19.88
N ALA A 286 -8.10 -1.46 19.04
CA ALA A 286 -9.11 -1.32 18.00
C ALA A 286 -9.18 -2.58 17.10
N PRO A 287 -10.37 -2.95 16.60
CA PRO A 287 -10.52 -4.11 15.74
C PRO A 287 -9.71 -3.95 14.44
N VAL A 288 -9.20 -5.07 13.91
CA VAL A 288 -8.49 -5.06 12.61
C VAL A 288 -9.51 -4.83 11.50
N ILE A 289 -10.62 -5.56 11.51
CA ILE A 289 -11.65 -5.49 10.48
C ILE A 289 -12.65 -4.43 10.92
N SER A 290 -12.92 -3.46 10.05
CA SER A 290 -13.97 -2.49 10.31
C SER A 290 -15.34 -3.13 10.24
N GLU A 291 -16.29 -2.57 10.98
CA GLU A 291 -17.69 -2.96 10.91
C GLU A 291 -18.28 -2.71 9.52
N TRP A 292 -19.17 -3.61 9.11
CA TRP A 292 -19.92 -3.47 7.88
C TRP A 292 -20.95 -2.36 8.03
N ILE A 293 -21.01 -1.49 7.01
CA ILE A 293 -22.05 -0.48 6.93
C ILE A 293 -22.95 -0.75 5.73
N SER A 294 -24.25 -0.63 5.98
CA SER A 294 -25.29 -0.79 4.98
C SER A 294 -25.37 0.48 4.13
N THR A 295 -24.55 0.54 3.08
CA THR A 295 -24.85 1.40 1.93
C THR A 295 -25.51 0.55 0.84
N PRO A 296 -26.00 1.14 -0.26
CA PRO A 296 -26.51 0.36 -1.40
C PRO A 296 -25.53 -0.72 -1.90
N LEU A 297 -24.22 -0.52 -1.65
CA LEU A 297 -23.20 -1.57 -1.67
C LEU A 297 -22.68 -1.81 -0.24
N PRO A 298 -23.10 -2.89 0.44
CA PRO A 298 -22.56 -3.22 1.75
C PRO A 298 -21.03 -3.29 1.68
N THR A 299 -20.36 -2.55 2.57
CA THR A 299 -18.90 -2.52 2.61
C THR A 299 -18.39 -2.42 4.05
N ASN A 300 -17.22 -3.00 4.29
CA ASN A 300 -16.42 -2.80 5.48
C ASN A 300 -15.11 -2.06 5.17
N THR A 301 -14.97 -1.56 3.94
CA THR A 301 -13.86 -0.70 3.55
C THR A 301 -14.25 0.74 3.77
N TYR A 302 -13.29 1.51 4.27
CA TYR A 302 -13.44 2.93 4.52
C TYR A 302 -12.16 3.57 4.03
N SER A 303 -12.24 4.80 3.53
CA SER A 303 -11.02 5.49 3.14
C SER A 303 -10.06 5.57 4.32
N TYR A 304 -8.78 5.74 4.03
CA TYR A 304 -7.72 5.82 5.03
C TYR A 304 -7.92 6.93 6.07
N LEU A 305 -8.80 7.89 5.78
CA LEU A 305 -9.15 9.00 6.67
C LEU A 305 -9.99 8.57 7.87
N LYS A 306 -10.67 7.41 7.83
CA LYS A 306 -11.56 6.95 8.91
C LYS A 306 -10.91 6.98 10.30
N PRO A 307 -9.77 6.31 10.56
CA PRO A 307 -9.18 6.32 11.89
C PRO A 307 -8.82 7.72 12.37
N TYR A 308 -8.36 8.59 11.46
CA TYR A 308 -7.96 9.96 11.81
C TYR A 308 -9.18 10.83 12.13
N TYR A 309 -10.28 10.62 11.41
CA TYR A 309 -11.55 11.26 11.70
C TYR A 309 -12.16 10.77 13.00
N MET A 310 -12.15 9.45 13.25
CA MET A 310 -12.68 8.87 14.49
C MET A 310 -11.92 9.36 15.73
N ASP A 311 -10.61 9.52 15.64
CA ASP A 311 -9.81 9.91 16.81
C ASP A 311 -9.66 11.44 16.97
N PHE A 312 -9.66 12.20 15.87
CA PHE A 312 -9.30 13.63 15.89
C PHE A 312 -10.26 14.53 15.08
N GLY A 313 -11.39 14.00 14.62
CA GLY A 313 -12.34 14.71 13.79
C GLY A 313 -11.71 15.27 12.50
N MET A 314 -12.25 16.39 12.02
CA MET A 314 -11.77 17.04 10.80
C MET A 314 -10.34 17.59 10.92
N VAL A 315 -9.84 17.80 12.15
CA VAL A 315 -8.44 18.18 12.37
C VAL A 315 -7.52 17.02 11.95
N GLY A 316 -7.85 15.78 12.31
CA GLY A 316 -7.08 14.60 11.88
C GLY A 316 -7.04 14.43 10.36
N VAL A 317 -8.18 14.70 9.71
CA VAL A 317 -8.34 14.66 8.25
C VAL A 317 -7.44 15.67 7.52
N PHE A 318 -6.98 16.73 8.20
CA PHE A 318 -6.04 17.69 7.64
C PHE A 318 -4.59 17.45 8.09
N VAL A 319 -4.37 17.25 9.40
CA VAL A 319 -3.03 17.18 9.99
C VAL A 319 -2.29 15.90 9.59
N ILE A 320 -2.97 14.75 9.57
CA ILE A 320 -2.30 13.50 9.18
C ILE A 320 -1.88 13.53 7.70
N PRO A 321 -2.73 13.93 6.73
CA PRO A 321 -2.30 14.09 5.35
C PRO A 321 -1.17 15.12 5.18
N LEU A 322 -1.15 16.19 5.98
CA LEU A 322 -0.03 17.15 6.00
C LEU A 322 1.28 16.49 6.38
N LEU A 323 1.32 15.70 7.45
CA LEU A 323 2.53 14.97 7.86
C LEU A 323 2.97 13.96 6.80
N LEU A 324 2.02 13.23 6.21
CA LEU A 324 2.30 12.29 5.12
C LEU A 324 2.87 13.03 3.91
N GLY A 325 2.25 14.12 3.47
CA GLY A 325 2.71 14.94 2.34
C GLY A 325 4.14 15.45 2.53
N PHE A 326 4.51 15.81 3.76
CA PHE A 326 5.89 16.16 4.11
C PHE A 326 6.84 14.96 3.94
N VAL A 327 6.51 13.80 4.53
CA VAL A 327 7.34 12.58 4.45
C VAL A 327 7.54 12.12 3.00
N TYR A 328 6.47 12.09 2.20
CA TYR A 328 6.53 11.70 0.79
C TYR A 328 7.46 12.60 -0.02
N ASN A 329 7.39 13.92 0.18
CA ASN A 329 8.28 14.83 -0.56
C ASN A 329 9.72 14.78 -0.06
N LEU A 330 9.93 14.59 1.23
CA LEU A 330 11.28 14.37 1.77
C LEU A 330 11.93 13.16 1.08
N LEU A 331 11.21 12.04 0.98
CA LEU A 331 11.69 10.84 0.29
C LEU A 331 11.87 11.08 -1.21
N TYR A 332 10.93 11.77 -1.86
CA TYR A 332 11.01 12.13 -3.29
C TYR A 332 12.25 12.96 -3.62
N PHE A 333 12.54 14.00 -2.84
CA PHE A 333 13.72 14.83 -3.06
C PHE A 333 15.02 14.08 -2.77
N ARG A 334 15.03 13.24 -1.73
CA ARG A 334 16.18 12.35 -1.48
C ARG A 334 16.38 11.33 -2.60
N ALA A 335 15.30 10.74 -3.12
CA ALA A 335 15.36 9.81 -4.25
C ALA A 335 15.90 10.48 -5.52
N LYS A 336 15.54 11.76 -5.77
CA LYS A 336 16.10 12.56 -6.87
C LYS A 336 17.61 12.77 -6.75
N ARG A 337 18.16 12.79 -5.53
CA ARG A 337 19.61 12.86 -5.27
C ARG A 337 20.27 11.46 -5.17
N PHE A 338 19.68 10.45 -5.82
CA PHE A 338 20.20 9.09 -5.93
C PHE A 338 20.33 8.29 -4.62
N HIS A 339 19.60 8.66 -3.55
CA HIS A 339 19.49 7.80 -2.39
C HIS A 339 18.62 6.57 -2.71
N ILE A 340 19.27 5.44 -2.99
CA ILE A 340 18.60 4.20 -3.42
C ILE A 340 17.54 3.72 -2.42
N THR A 341 17.80 3.85 -1.12
CA THR A 341 16.85 3.50 -0.05
C THR A 341 15.62 4.40 -0.09
N SER A 342 15.78 5.70 -0.37
CA SER A 342 14.66 6.63 -0.48
C SER A 342 13.82 6.34 -1.73
N CYS A 343 14.45 5.92 -2.84
CA CYS A 343 13.73 5.46 -4.03
C CYS A 343 12.82 4.28 -3.70
N TYR A 344 13.37 3.23 -3.07
CA TYR A 344 12.59 2.05 -2.71
C TYR A 344 11.50 2.31 -1.68
N LEU A 345 11.82 3.05 -0.61
CA LEU A 345 10.82 3.46 0.38
C LEU A 345 9.68 4.23 -0.27
N LEU A 346 10.00 5.13 -1.19
CA LEU A 346 8.99 5.88 -1.92
C LEU A 346 8.14 4.97 -2.81
N GLY A 347 8.76 4.05 -3.54
CA GLY A 347 8.06 3.04 -4.34
C GLY A 347 7.10 2.20 -3.51
N PHE A 348 7.54 1.67 -2.36
CA PHE A 348 6.66 0.94 -1.45
C PHE A 348 5.56 1.83 -0.87
N LEU A 349 5.86 3.06 -0.48
CA LEU A 349 4.83 4.00 -0.01
C LEU A 349 3.83 4.38 -1.09
N MET A 350 4.14 4.27 -2.39
CA MET A 350 3.12 4.47 -3.44
C MET A 350 1.96 3.49 -3.31
N TYR A 351 2.17 2.29 -2.78
CA TYR A 351 1.07 1.37 -2.46
C TYR A 351 0.08 2.01 -1.49
N ALA A 352 0.59 2.53 -0.36
CA ALA A 352 -0.28 3.17 0.64
C ALA A 352 -0.99 4.40 0.08
N LEU A 353 -0.31 5.20 -0.76
CA LEU A 353 -0.88 6.37 -1.42
C LEU A 353 -2.04 5.99 -2.33
N LEU A 354 -1.84 5.02 -3.22
CA LEU A 354 -2.85 4.60 -4.18
C LEU A 354 -4.01 3.83 -3.53
N MET A 355 -3.79 3.21 -2.37
CA MET A 355 -4.82 2.51 -1.59
C MET A 355 -5.64 3.45 -0.68
N GLN A 356 -5.26 4.72 -0.56
CA GLN A 356 -5.92 5.67 0.36
C GLN A 356 -7.46 5.73 0.26
N PRO A 357 -8.07 5.69 -0.95
CA PRO A 357 -9.53 5.73 -1.02
C PRO A 357 -10.20 4.46 -0.48
N ILE A 358 -9.47 3.33 -0.41
CA ILE A 358 -10.01 2.02 -0.09
C ILE A 358 -9.79 1.67 1.38
N GLU A 359 -8.58 1.86 1.90
CA GLU A 359 -8.20 1.38 3.24
C GLU A 359 -6.97 2.12 3.79
N GLU A 360 -6.84 2.17 5.12
CA GLU A 360 -5.66 2.71 5.81
C GLU A 360 -4.49 1.72 5.78
N GLN A 361 -3.40 2.12 5.10
CA GLN A 361 -2.20 1.32 4.91
C GLN A 361 -0.95 1.98 5.52
N TYR A 362 -1.06 3.07 6.29
CA TYR A 362 0.09 3.71 6.92
C TYR A 362 0.31 3.16 8.32
N PHE A 363 -0.58 3.50 9.26
CA PHE A 363 -0.41 3.14 10.66
C PHE A 363 -0.88 1.72 10.96
N ARG A 364 -1.90 1.21 10.26
CA ARG A 364 -2.33 -0.18 10.40
C ARG A 364 -1.25 -1.17 9.95
N TRP A 365 -0.40 -0.75 9.01
CA TRP A 365 0.74 -1.52 8.49
C TRP A 365 2.07 -1.13 9.12
N LEU A 366 2.09 -0.40 10.25
CA LEU A 366 3.31 0.12 10.87
C LEU A 366 4.37 -0.97 11.13
N THR A 367 3.95 -2.16 11.56
CA THR A 367 4.86 -3.31 11.73
C THR A 367 5.50 -3.76 10.40
N ASN A 368 4.74 -3.77 9.30
CA ASN A 368 5.27 -4.12 7.98
C ASN A 368 6.23 -3.04 7.48
N TRP A 369 5.92 -1.75 7.69
CA TRP A 369 6.85 -0.66 7.37
C TRP A 369 8.18 -0.78 8.11
N PHE A 370 8.11 -1.13 9.41
CA PHE A 370 9.31 -1.40 10.20
C PHE A 370 10.15 -2.53 9.59
N TYR A 371 9.53 -3.66 9.21
CA TYR A 371 10.25 -4.76 8.58
C TYR A 371 10.83 -4.40 7.21
N ILE A 372 10.13 -3.62 6.40
CA ILE A 372 10.63 -3.13 5.10
C ILE A 372 11.90 -2.31 5.31
N VAL A 373 11.87 -1.34 6.24
CA VAL A 373 13.03 -0.51 6.61
C VAL A 373 14.18 -1.38 7.09
N LEU A 374 13.90 -2.36 7.95
CA LEU A 374 14.89 -3.30 8.48
C LEU A 374 15.56 -4.10 7.35
N VAL A 375 14.78 -4.66 6.42
CA VAL A 375 15.30 -5.41 5.25
C VAL A 375 16.22 -4.52 4.42
N MET A 376 15.81 -3.29 4.11
CA MET A 376 16.66 -2.37 3.35
C MET A 376 17.94 -1.99 4.09
N PHE A 377 17.87 -1.83 5.42
CA PHE A 377 19.05 -1.60 6.24
C PHE A 377 20.01 -2.79 6.18
N PHE A 378 19.51 -4.02 6.35
CA PHE A 378 20.31 -5.24 6.26
C PHE A 378 20.98 -5.38 4.89
N LEU A 379 20.22 -5.24 3.80
CA LEU A 379 20.74 -5.37 2.44
C LEU A 379 21.84 -4.36 2.14
N LYS A 380 21.78 -3.16 2.72
CA LYS A 380 22.76 -2.09 2.47
C LYS A 380 23.97 -2.15 3.41
N LYS A 381 23.78 -2.44 4.69
CA LYS A 381 24.82 -2.20 5.72
C LYS A 381 25.51 -3.46 6.23
N VAL A 382 24.94 -4.63 6.02
CA VAL A 382 25.49 -5.86 6.58
C VAL A 382 26.33 -6.58 5.53
N GLU A 383 27.64 -6.62 5.74
CA GLU A 383 28.54 -7.41 4.92
C GLU A 383 28.45 -8.88 5.34
N ILE A 384 27.79 -9.69 4.51
CA ILE A 384 27.74 -11.14 4.72
C ILE A 384 29.00 -11.76 4.11
N LYS A 385 29.94 -12.12 4.99
CA LYS A 385 31.13 -12.92 4.65
C LYS A 385 30.79 -14.40 4.68
N TRP A 386 30.02 -14.86 3.70
CA TRP A 386 29.83 -16.29 3.45
C TRP A 386 30.66 -16.68 2.23
N PHE A 387 31.57 -17.63 2.45
CA PHE A 387 32.51 -18.16 1.45
C PHE A 387 33.43 -17.11 0.81
N ASP A 388 34.38 -16.56 1.58
CA ASP A 388 35.67 -16.19 1.00
C ASP A 388 36.43 -17.50 0.72
N THR A 389 36.06 -18.19 -0.36
CA THR A 389 36.89 -19.26 -0.92
C THR A 389 38.15 -18.60 -1.45
N LYS A 390 39.25 -18.74 -0.69
CA LYS A 390 40.60 -18.62 -1.23
C LYS A 390 40.81 -19.62 -2.37
#